data_AF-A0A367GEN6-F1
#
_entry.id   AF-A0A367GEN6-F1
#
_cell.length_a   1.000
_cell.length_b   1.000
_cell.length_c   1.000
_cell.angle_alpha   90.00
_cell.angle_beta   90.00
_cell.angle_gamma   90.00
#
_symmetry.space_group_name_H-M   'P 1'
#
loop_
_entity.id
_entity.type
_entity.pdbx_description
1 polymer ?
#
loop_
_entity_poly.entity_id
_entity_poly.type
_entity_poly.pdbx_seq_one_letter_code
_entity_poly.pdbx_strand_id
1 'polypeptide(L)'
;MNQMEIFKNPEFGAIRNHVDAEDKGVSEILTPGGIQKLPIINESGLYSLVLSSKLPKAKQFRRWVTSEVLPSIRQHGAYLTREKLWEVATSPEALLKLCSDLLAEREKNAALQADNARLQGKAVYYDLFIDLRHSTNLRTTAKELEVPERRFVRFLLERRYVYRAPSGCVLPYAKSANEGLFCVRDYYRNGHTGSYTLVTPKGKLHFAELRSLILVTV
;
A
#
# COMPACT_ATOMS: atom_id res chain seq x y z
N MET A 1 6.10 14.47 7.58
CA MET A 1 5.91 14.21 6.13
C MET A 1 7.32 14.06 5.55
N ASN A 2 7.85 12.84 5.53
CA ASN A 2 9.24 12.61 5.13
C ASN A 2 9.35 12.88 3.63
N GLN A 3 10.18 13.85 3.27
CA GLN A 3 10.44 14.20 1.88
C GLN A 3 11.15 13.02 1.20
N MET A 4 10.49 12.41 0.22
CA MET A 4 11.10 11.41 -0.65
C MET A 4 11.82 12.14 -1.79
N GLU A 5 13.14 12.27 -1.68
CA GLU A 5 13.96 12.81 -2.75
C GLU A 5 14.25 11.74 -3.82
N ILE A 6 13.99 12.07 -5.08
CA ILE A 6 14.25 11.19 -6.23
C ILE A 6 15.70 11.39 -6.66
N PHE A 7 16.60 10.48 -6.26
CA PHE A 7 17.99 10.50 -6.70
C PHE A 7 18.16 9.84 -8.06
N LYS A 8 18.61 10.61 -9.05
CA LYS A 8 18.90 10.11 -10.39
C LYS A 8 20.26 9.43 -10.43
N ASN A 9 20.23 8.11 -10.60
CA ASN A 9 21.34 7.25 -11.05
C ASN A 9 22.50 6.98 -10.05
N PRO A 10 22.27 6.25 -8.95
CA PRO A 10 23.32 5.40 -8.41
C PRO A 10 23.60 4.26 -9.42
N GLU A 11 24.86 3.87 -9.64
CA GLU A 11 25.21 2.74 -10.52
C GLU A 11 24.27 1.55 -10.25
N PHE A 12 23.81 0.86 -11.30
CA PHE A 12 22.66 -0.07 -11.39
C PHE A 12 22.59 -1.23 -10.34
N GLY A 13 23.48 -1.27 -9.34
CA GLY A 13 23.44 -2.18 -8.20
C GLY A 13 23.62 -1.54 -6.81
N ALA A 14 23.86 -0.23 -6.67
CA ALA A 14 24.19 0.35 -5.36
C ALA A 14 22.99 0.32 -4.39
N ILE A 15 21.78 0.67 -4.87
CA ILE A 15 20.55 0.52 -4.09
C ILE A 15 20.37 -0.95 -3.71
N ARG A 16 20.61 -1.88 -4.63
CA ARG A 16 20.45 -3.31 -4.36
C ARG A 16 21.39 -3.80 -3.26
N ASN A 17 22.65 -3.39 -3.30
CA ASN A 17 23.73 -3.95 -2.49
C ASN A 17 23.97 -3.22 -1.15
N HIS A 18 23.51 -1.97 -1.01
CA HIS A 18 23.88 -1.11 0.13
C HIS A 18 22.69 -0.50 0.88
N VAL A 19 21.46 -0.82 0.49
CA VAL A 19 20.25 -0.40 1.18
C VAL A 19 19.52 -1.66 1.64
N ASP A 20 18.89 -1.63 2.82
CA ASP A 20 18.10 -2.76 3.31
C ASP A 20 16.74 -2.84 2.62
N ALA A 21 16.05 -3.99 2.75
CA ALA A 21 14.77 -4.19 2.09
C ALA A 21 13.67 -3.26 2.62
N GLU A 22 13.71 -2.94 3.92
CA GLU A 22 12.76 -2.04 4.60
C GLU A 22 12.88 -0.58 4.17
N ASP A 23 14.05 -0.21 3.64
CA ASP A 23 14.36 1.15 3.21
C ASP A 23 14.13 1.38 1.70
N LYS A 24 13.62 0.36 0.99
CA LYS A 24 13.36 0.38 -0.46
C LYS A 24 11.87 0.35 -0.76
N GLY A 25 11.49 1.02 -1.83
CA GLY A 25 10.17 0.92 -2.45
C GLY A 25 10.24 1.04 -3.97
N VAL A 26 9.08 0.90 -4.61
CA VAL A 26 8.91 1.17 -6.04
C VAL A 26 7.74 2.13 -6.19
N SER A 27 7.96 3.21 -6.94
CA SER A 27 6.90 4.18 -7.25
C SER A 27 6.71 4.31 -8.75
N GLU A 28 5.46 4.50 -9.16
CA GLU A 28 5.10 4.82 -10.54
C GLU A 28 5.24 6.33 -10.75
N ILE A 29 6.25 6.71 -11.53
CA ILE A 29 6.60 8.11 -11.75
C ILE A 29 6.37 8.42 -13.22
N LEU A 30 5.64 9.50 -13.49
CA LEU A 30 5.50 10.03 -14.84
C LEU A 30 6.83 10.64 -15.29
N THR A 31 7.44 10.03 -16.29
CA THR A 31 8.67 10.52 -16.92
C THR A 31 8.37 10.95 -18.36
N PRO A 32 9.29 11.65 -19.05
CA PRO A 32 9.13 11.95 -20.49
C PRO A 32 8.92 10.71 -21.37
N GLY A 33 9.29 9.51 -20.91
CA GLY A 33 9.05 8.23 -21.58
C GLY A 33 7.77 7.51 -21.13
N GLY A 34 6.86 8.19 -20.44
CA GLY A 34 5.64 7.62 -19.86
C GLY A 34 5.77 7.23 -18.39
N ILE A 35 4.75 6.54 -17.87
CA ILE A 35 4.72 6.04 -16.49
C ILE A 35 5.76 4.93 -16.35
N GLN A 36 6.75 5.13 -15.48
CA GLN A 36 7.82 4.16 -15.22
C GLN A 36 7.86 3.79 -13.74
N LYS A 37 8.12 2.52 -13.47
CA LYS A 37 8.36 2.01 -12.11
C LYS A 37 9.82 2.26 -11.74
N LEU A 38 10.05 3.19 -10.81
CA LEU A 38 11.37 3.57 -10.36
C LEU A 38 11.59 3.17 -8.89
N PRO A 39 12.80 2.69 -8.54
CA PRO A 39 13.14 2.44 -7.15
C PRO A 39 13.21 3.75 -6.39
N ILE A 40 12.61 3.77 -5.21
CA ILE A 40 12.65 4.88 -4.27
C ILE A 40 13.25 4.36 -2.96
N ILE A 41 13.89 5.26 -2.21
CA ILE A 41 14.47 4.96 -0.90
C ILE A 41 13.99 6.00 0.10
N ASN A 42 13.89 5.61 1.37
CA ASN A 42 13.64 6.55 2.46
C ASN A 42 14.97 7.21 2.92
N GLU A 43 14.90 8.08 3.92
CA GLU A 43 16.08 8.79 4.45
C GLU A 43 17.14 7.84 5.05
N SER A 44 16.72 6.75 5.72
CA SER A 44 17.62 5.72 6.23
C SER A 44 18.41 5.06 5.09
N GLY A 45 17.73 4.71 4.00
CA GLY A 45 18.35 4.17 2.80
C GLY A 45 19.28 5.17 2.12
N LEU A 46 18.94 6.46 2.12
CA LEU A 46 19.83 7.52 1.63
C LEU A 46 21.13 7.57 2.44
N TYR A 47 21.06 7.60 3.76
CA TYR A 47 22.27 7.60 4.59
C TYR A 47 23.09 6.33 4.39
N SER A 48 22.45 5.18 4.24
CA SER A 48 23.13 3.91 3.94
C SER A 48 23.95 3.99 2.63
N LEU A 49 23.40 4.62 1.58
CA LEU A 49 24.14 4.89 0.34
C LEU A 49 25.29 5.87 0.54
N VAL A 50 25.08 6.97 1.26
CA VAL A 50 26.12 7.98 1.48
C VAL A 50 27.28 7.42 2.29
N LEU A 51 27.00 6.61 3.33
CA LEU A 51 28.02 6.02 4.19
C LEU A 51 28.87 4.95 3.47
N SER A 52 28.26 4.21 2.53
CA SER A 52 28.92 3.17 1.72
C SER A 52 29.58 3.72 0.45
N SER A 53 29.19 4.92 -0.01
CA SER A 53 29.68 5.52 -1.26
C SER A 53 31.17 5.85 -1.22
N LYS A 54 31.83 5.62 -2.36
CA LYS A 54 33.25 5.95 -2.58
C LYS A 54 33.45 7.36 -3.16
N LEU A 55 32.38 8.07 -3.50
CA LEU A 55 32.44 9.40 -4.10
C LEU A 55 33.10 10.42 -3.15
N PRO A 56 33.93 11.36 -3.65
CA PRO A 56 34.59 12.36 -2.81
C PRO A 56 33.63 13.18 -1.94
N LYS A 57 32.48 13.59 -2.50
CA LYS A 57 31.44 14.33 -1.77
C LYS A 57 30.84 13.50 -0.62
N ALA A 58 30.54 12.22 -0.87
CA ALA A 58 30.01 11.32 0.15
C ALA A 58 31.03 11.06 1.28
N LYS A 59 32.32 10.92 0.93
CA LYS A 59 33.41 10.82 1.92
C LYS A 59 33.51 12.07 2.80
N GLN A 60 33.38 13.27 2.22
CA GLN A 60 33.37 14.53 2.98
C GLN A 60 32.19 14.58 3.95
N PHE A 61 30.98 14.28 3.49
CA PHE A 61 29.79 14.23 4.34
C PHE A 61 29.94 13.21 5.46
N ARG A 62 30.36 11.97 5.13
CA ARG A 62 30.61 10.92 6.14
C ARG A 62 31.65 11.37 7.15
N ARG A 63 32.73 12.04 6.72
CA ARG A 63 33.75 12.55 7.63
C ARG A 63 33.15 13.59 8.57
N TRP A 64 32.44 14.58 8.04
CA TRP A 64 31.76 15.61 8.84
C TRP A 64 30.80 15.01 9.87
N VAL A 65 29.93 14.06 9.45
CA VAL A 65 29.01 13.37 10.37
C VAL A 65 29.76 12.63 11.48
N THR A 66 30.83 11.90 11.13
CA THR A 66 31.57 11.07 12.10
C THR A 66 32.53 11.85 12.99
N SER A 67 33.04 13.00 12.55
CA SER A 67 33.98 13.82 13.33
C SER A 67 33.33 14.94 14.13
N GLU A 68 32.16 15.41 13.72
CA GLU A 68 31.53 16.60 14.31
C GLU A 68 30.14 16.27 14.87
N VAL A 69 29.23 15.79 14.01
CA VAL A 69 27.81 15.61 14.38
C VAL A 69 27.64 14.53 15.45
N LEU A 70 28.08 13.29 15.17
CA LEU A 70 27.91 12.17 16.09
C LEU A 70 28.67 12.36 17.41
N PRO A 71 29.93 12.85 17.43
CA PRO A 71 30.61 13.17 18.69
C PRO A 71 29.87 14.23 19.51
N SER A 72 29.34 15.28 18.86
CA SER A 72 28.59 16.32 19.55
C SER A 72 27.30 15.77 20.18
N ILE A 73 26.53 14.98 19.43
CA ILE A 73 25.33 14.30 19.95
C ILE A 73 25.69 13.36 21.11
N ARG A 74 26.76 12.57 20.99
CA ARG A 74 27.20 11.65 22.05
C ARG A 74 27.58 12.37 23.35
N GLN A 75 28.23 13.53 23.25
CA GLN A 75 28.73 14.26 24.41
C GLN A 75 27.68 15.18 25.04
N HIS A 76 26.87 15.86 24.22
CA HIS A 76 25.98 16.94 24.65
C HIS A 76 24.49 16.58 24.51
N GLY A 77 24.16 15.45 23.89
CA GLY A 77 22.78 15.01 23.63
C GLY A 77 22.13 15.67 22.39
N ALA A 78 22.79 16.63 21.75
CA ALA A 78 22.27 17.34 20.57
C ALA A 78 23.39 17.87 19.67
N TYR A 79 23.05 18.13 18.40
CA TYR A 79 23.85 18.92 17.48
C TYR A 79 23.03 20.13 17.04
N LEU A 80 23.59 21.33 17.21
CA LEU A 80 22.98 22.59 16.81
C LEU A 80 23.96 23.33 15.91
N THR A 81 23.47 23.93 14.84
CA THR A 81 24.31 24.79 14.00
C THR A 81 24.79 25.99 14.81
N ARG A 82 25.92 26.57 14.43
CA ARG A 82 26.48 27.74 15.12
C ARG A 82 25.49 28.90 15.22
N GLU A 83 24.74 29.13 14.15
CA GLU A 83 23.69 30.16 14.08
C GLU A 83 22.59 29.89 15.11
N LYS A 84 22.11 28.64 15.18
CA LYS A 84 21.04 28.26 16.12
C LYS A 84 21.50 28.27 17.56
N LEU A 85 22.75 27.86 17.82
CA LEU A 85 23.38 27.99 19.14
C LEU A 85 23.44 29.45 19.59
N TRP A 86 23.80 30.37 18.69
CA TRP A 86 23.89 31.78 19.02
C TRP A 86 22.51 32.41 19.28
N GLU A 87 21.50 32.04 18.48
CA GLU A 87 20.11 32.44 18.68
C GLU A 87 19.59 31.99 20.06
N VAL A 88 19.82 30.72 20.40
CA VAL A 88 19.44 30.12 21.69
C VAL A 88 20.19 30.76 22.87
N ALA A 89 21.48 31.08 22.69
CA ALA A 89 22.28 31.72 23.73
C ALA A 89 21.86 33.18 23.98
N THR A 90 21.33 33.86 22.96
CA THR A 90 20.94 35.28 23.04
C THR A 90 19.48 35.46 23.46
N SER A 91 18.62 34.48 23.18
CA SER A 91 17.20 34.51 23.54
C SER A 91 16.75 33.19 24.17
N PRO A 92 16.50 33.16 25.49
CA PRO A 92 15.93 31.99 26.17
C PRO A 92 14.57 31.55 25.60
N GLU A 93 13.79 32.47 25.02
CA GLU A 93 12.52 32.16 24.36
C GLU A 93 12.73 31.31 23.10
N ALA A 94 13.84 31.50 22.38
CA ALA A 94 14.17 30.71 21.20
C ALA A 94 14.39 29.23 21.55
N LEU A 95 14.98 28.95 22.72
CA LEU A 95 15.13 27.58 23.22
C LEU A 95 13.78 26.95 23.55
N LEU A 96 12.92 27.67 24.28
CA LEU A 96 11.60 27.19 24.66
C LEU A 96 10.75 26.86 23.43
N LYS A 97 10.77 27.75 22.42
CA LYS A 97 10.08 27.53 21.15
C LYS A 97 10.63 26.31 20.40
N LEU A 98 11.95 26.17 20.32
CA LEU A 98 12.57 25.01 19.67
C LEU A 98 12.13 23.70 20.35
N CYS A 99 12.13 23.66 21.69
CA CYS A 99 11.68 22.50 22.45
C CYS A 99 10.19 22.21 22.23
N SER A 100 9.33 23.22 22.22
CA SER A 100 7.89 23.03 21.98
C SER A 100 7.60 22.51 20.58
N ASP A 101 8.29 23.04 19.57
CA ASP A 101 8.12 22.64 18.18
C ASP A 101 8.55 21.17 17.99
N LEU A 102 9.70 20.77 18.56
CA LEU A 102 10.17 19.38 18.53
C LEU A 102 9.24 18.39 19.25
N LEU A 103 8.66 18.79 20.38
CA LEU A 103 7.68 17.96 21.09
C LEU A 103 6.39 17.79 20.27
N ALA A 104 5.86 18.88 19.72
CA ALA A 104 4.67 18.84 18.87
C ALA A 104 4.89 17.99 17.61
N GLU A 105 6.09 18.03 17.00
CA GLU A 105 6.45 17.15 15.89
C GLU A 105 6.47 15.68 16.30
N ARG A 106 6.99 15.35 17.51
CA ARG A 106 6.99 13.98 18.02
C ARG A 106 5.59 13.43 18.26
N GLU A 107 4.71 14.23 18.84
CA GLU A 107 3.31 13.84 19.07
C GLU A 107 2.58 13.60 17.74
N LYS A 108 2.76 14.49 16.76
CA LYS A 108 2.21 14.33 15.40
C LYS A 108 2.72 13.06 14.74
N ASN A 109 4.02 12.79 14.83
CA ASN A 109 4.62 11.58 14.25
C ASN A 109 4.10 10.30 14.92
N ALA A 110 3.93 10.30 16.24
CA ALA A 110 3.36 9.16 16.97
C ALA A 110 1.91 8.91 16.56
N ALA A 111 1.09 9.96 16.42
CA ALA A 111 -0.29 9.84 15.94
C ALA A 111 -0.34 9.27 14.51
N LEU A 112 0.50 9.78 13.60
CA LEU A 112 0.59 9.27 12.22
C LEU A 112 1.05 7.82 12.17
N GLN A 113 1.97 7.41 13.04
CA GLN A 113 2.40 6.01 13.14
C GLN A 113 1.28 5.10 13.63
N ALA A 114 0.51 5.53 14.63
CA ALA A 114 -0.64 4.78 15.13
C ALA A 114 -1.73 4.62 14.05
N ASP A 115 -2.02 5.69 13.30
CA ASP A 115 -2.94 5.64 12.17
C ASP A 115 -2.44 4.74 11.04
N ASN A 116 -1.16 4.82 10.69
CA ASN A 116 -0.55 3.93 9.72
C ASN A 116 -0.64 2.46 10.15
N ALA A 117 -0.38 2.14 11.42
CA ALA A 117 -0.52 0.79 11.93
C ALA A 117 -1.97 0.27 11.83
N ARG A 118 -2.95 1.13 12.17
CA ARG A 118 -4.39 0.82 12.02
C ARG A 118 -4.77 0.61 10.55
N LEU A 119 -4.27 1.45 9.64
CA LEU A 119 -4.52 1.34 8.21
C LEU A 119 -3.81 0.14 7.60
N GLN A 120 -2.61 -0.21 8.05
CA GLN A 120 -1.92 -1.43 7.65
C GLN A 120 -2.71 -2.68 8.03
N GLY A 121 -3.30 -2.73 9.24
CA GLY A 121 -4.20 -3.83 9.61
C GLY A 121 -5.38 -3.97 8.66
N LYS A 122 -5.96 -2.83 8.22
CA LYS A 122 -7.01 -2.83 7.19
C LYS A 122 -6.46 -3.24 5.83
N ALA A 123 -5.34 -2.69 5.38
CA ALA A 123 -4.73 -2.98 4.10
C ALA A 123 -4.35 -4.47 3.98
N VAL A 124 -3.78 -5.06 5.03
CA VAL A 124 -3.49 -6.49 5.10
C VAL A 124 -4.77 -7.33 5.01
N TYR A 125 -5.87 -6.91 5.67
CA TYR A 125 -7.18 -7.54 5.48
C TYR A 125 -7.68 -7.40 4.02
N TYR A 126 -7.50 -6.23 3.40
CA TYR A 126 -7.82 -6.00 2.00
C TYR A 126 -6.97 -6.90 1.08
N ASP A 127 -5.66 -7.00 1.27
CA ASP A 127 -4.76 -7.80 0.44
C ASP A 127 -5.00 -9.31 0.61
N LEU A 128 -5.32 -9.78 1.82
CA LEU A 128 -5.61 -11.20 2.11
C LEU A 128 -6.97 -11.66 1.55
N PHE A 129 -7.95 -10.76 1.39
CA PHE A 129 -9.31 -11.14 1.00
C PHE A 129 -9.76 -10.59 -0.36
N ILE A 130 -9.12 -9.55 -0.89
CA ILE A 130 -9.48 -8.84 -2.14
C ILE A 130 -8.51 -9.13 -3.28
N ASP A 131 -7.55 -10.04 -3.10
CA ASP A 131 -6.77 -10.53 -4.23
C ASP A 131 -7.68 -11.33 -5.18
N LEU A 132 -7.62 -11.05 -6.49
CA LEU A 132 -8.48 -11.66 -7.54
C LEU A 132 -8.35 -13.20 -7.62
N ARG A 133 -7.38 -13.78 -6.90
CA ARG A 133 -7.18 -15.21 -6.66
C ARG A 133 -8.22 -15.85 -5.74
N HIS A 134 -9.00 -15.04 -4.99
CA HIS A 134 -10.12 -15.50 -4.16
C HIS A 134 -11.49 -15.38 -4.84
N SER A 135 -11.51 -15.24 -6.18
CA SER A 135 -12.76 -15.32 -6.94
C SER A 135 -13.35 -16.73 -6.80
N THR A 136 -14.53 -16.85 -6.20
CA THR A 136 -15.17 -18.15 -5.94
C THR A 136 -16.41 -18.33 -6.79
N ASN A 137 -16.77 -19.59 -7.05
CA ASN A 137 -18.00 -19.88 -7.79
C ASN A 137 -19.25 -19.44 -7.00
N LEU A 138 -20.40 -19.36 -7.67
CA LEU A 138 -21.66 -18.93 -7.05
C LEU A 138 -22.06 -19.77 -5.83
N ARG A 139 -21.76 -21.07 -5.83
CA ARG A 139 -22.05 -21.99 -4.73
C ARG A 139 -21.23 -21.68 -3.49
N THR A 140 -19.92 -21.59 -3.64
CA THR A 140 -18.99 -21.29 -2.55
C THR A 140 -19.28 -19.90 -1.99
N THR A 141 -19.57 -18.94 -2.86
CA THR A 141 -19.97 -17.58 -2.44
C THR A 141 -21.26 -17.60 -1.62
N ALA A 142 -22.28 -18.38 -2.01
CA ALA A 142 -23.49 -18.50 -1.22
C ALA A 142 -23.23 -19.06 0.19
N LYS A 143 -22.32 -20.03 0.32
CA LYS A 143 -21.89 -20.58 1.62
C LYS A 143 -21.18 -19.53 2.47
N GLU A 144 -20.25 -18.78 1.88
CA GLU A 144 -19.53 -17.70 2.57
C GLU A 144 -20.48 -16.59 3.05
N LEU A 145 -21.55 -16.31 2.30
CA LEU A 145 -22.60 -15.36 2.67
C LEU A 145 -23.64 -15.95 3.64
N GLU A 146 -23.53 -17.23 4.00
CA GLU A 146 -24.48 -17.97 4.82
C GLU A 146 -25.93 -17.93 4.29
N VAL A 147 -26.09 -18.03 2.97
CA VAL A 147 -27.41 -18.06 2.31
C VAL A 147 -27.60 -19.33 1.49
N PRO A 148 -28.85 -19.82 1.32
CA PRO A 148 -29.10 -20.96 0.44
C PRO A 148 -28.71 -20.67 -1.01
N GLU A 149 -27.87 -21.53 -1.61
CA GLU A 149 -27.36 -21.40 -2.99
C GLU A 149 -28.48 -21.09 -4.00
N ARG A 150 -29.59 -21.82 -3.92
CA ARG A 150 -30.73 -21.64 -4.85
C ARG A 150 -31.37 -20.25 -4.73
N ARG A 151 -31.48 -19.70 -3.51
CA ARG A 151 -32.02 -18.35 -3.29
C ARG A 151 -31.06 -17.30 -3.81
N PHE A 152 -29.76 -17.47 -3.56
CA PHE A 152 -28.74 -16.57 -4.09
C PHE A 152 -28.76 -16.51 -5.62
N VAL A 153 -28.77 -17.66 -6.30
CA VAL A 153 -28.84 -17.70 -7.76
C VAL A 153 -30.16 -17.11 -8.28
N ARG A 154 -31.29 -17.36 -7.60
CA ARG A 154 -32.59 -16.77 -7.95
C ARG A 154 -32.57 -15.25 -7.84
N PHE A 155 -32.08 -14.71 -6.72
CA PHE A 155 -31.93 -13.28 -6.50
C PHE A 155 -31.10 -12.62 -7.62
N LEU A 156 -29.97 -13.24 -8.00
CA LEU A 156 -29.14 -12.73 -9.08
C LEU A 156 -29.85 -12.73 -10.45
N LEU A 157 -30.72 -13.72 -10.71
CA LEU A 157 -31.53 -13.79 -11.94
C LEU A 157 -32.63 -12.72 -11.95
N GLU A 158 -33.38 -12.59 -10.85
CA GLU A 158 -34.49 -11.64 -10.71
C GLU A 158 -34.02 -10.19 -10.80
N ARG A 159 -32.90 -9.87 -10.14
CA ARG A 159 -32.26 -8.54 -10.18
C ARG A 159 -31.42 -8.32 -11.45
N ARG A 160 -31.46 -9.26 -12.39
CA ARG A 160 -30.73 -9.22 -13.67
C ARG A 160 -29.23 -8.97 -13.51
N TYR A 161 -28.60 -9.53 -12.48
CA TYR A 161 -27.14 -9.58 -12.37
C TYR A 161 -26.58 -10.64 -13.32
N VAL A 162 -27.25 -11.79 -13.42
CA VAL A 162 -26.88 -12.92 -14.26
C VAL A 162 -28.07 -13.40 -15.07
N TYR A 163 -27.81 -14.17 -16.13
CA TYR A 163 -28.81 -14.88 -16.93
C TYR A 163 -28.41 -16.33 -17.13
N ARG A 164 -29.38 -17.16 -17.57
CA ARG A 164 -29.11 -18.54 -17.97
C ARG A 164 -28.89 -18.60 -19.49
N ALA A 165 -27.71 -19.03 -19.89
CA ALA A 165 -27.41 -19.30 -21.29
C ALA A 165 -28.13 -20.56 -21.79
N PRO A 166 -28.29 -20.76 -23.11
CA PRO A 166 -28.88 -21.98 -23.68
C PRO A 166 -28.17 -23.27 -23.25
N SER A 167 -26.86 -23.18 -22.97
CA SER A 167 -26.05 -24.28 -22.42
C SER A 167 -26.35 -24.62 -20.95
N GLY A 168 -27.28 -23.91 -20.30
CA GLY A 168 -27.62 -24.05 -18.88
C GLY A 168 -26.63 -23.35 -17.92
N CYS A 169 -25.54 -22.78 -18.44
CA CYS A 169 -24.57 -22.05 -17.64
C CYS A 169 -25.13 -20.68 -17.19
N VAL A 170 -24.79 -20.27 -15.97
CA VAL A 170 -25.17 -18.95 -15.43
C VAL A 170 -24.05 -17.96 -15.73
N LEU A 171 -24.34 -16.91 -16.50
CA LEU A 171 -23.38 -15.90 -16.95
C LEU A 171 -23.82 -14.48 -16.55
N PRO A 172 -22.89 -13.57 -16.25
CA PRO A 172 -23.23 -12.20 -15.88
C PRO A 172 -23.69 -11.38 -17.10
N TYR A 173 -24.61 -10.45 -16.89
CA TYR A 173 -24.91 -9.42 -17.88
C TYR A 173 -23.73 -8.45 -18.02
N ALA A 174 -23.44 -8.01 -19.26
CA ALA A 174 -22.48 -6.94 -19.53
C ALA A 174 -23.13 -5.57 -19.33
N LYS A 175 -23.32 -5.16 -18.07
CA LYS A 175 -23.89 -3.86 -17.67
C LYS A 175 -22.95 -3.14 -16.70
N SER A 176 -22.97 -1.81 -16.69
CA SER A 176 -22.16 -0.98 -15.78
C SER A 176 -22.35 -1.37 -14.31
N ALA A 177 -23.59 -1.69 -13.89
CA ALA A 177 -23.89 -2.16 -12.54
C ALA A 177 -23.20 -3.48 -12.15
N ASN A 178 -22.66 -4.25 -13.12
CA ASN A 178 -21.92 -5.49 -12.88
C ASN A 178 -20.40 -5.29 -12.95
N GLU A 179 -19.92 -4.07 -13.17
CA GLU A 179 -18.52 -3.79 -13.42
C GLU A 179 -17.64 -4.21 -12.23
N GLY A 180 -16.80 -5.21 -12.48
CA GLY A 180 -15.90 -5.79 -11.49
C GLY A 180 -16.58 -6.67 -10.44
N LEU A 181 -17.88 -7.00 -10.53
CA LEU A 181 -18.56 -7.91 -9.58
C LEU A 181 -18.34 -9.40 -9.91
N PHE A 182 -18.17 -9.72 -11.19
CA PHE A 182 -18.01 -11.08 -11.69
C PHE A 182 -16.82 -11.20 -12.62
N CYS A 183 -16.25 -12.40 -12.70
CA CYS A 183 -15.31 -12.78 -13.76
C CYS A 183 -15.73 -14.12 -14.38
N VAL A 184 -15.67 -14.22 -15.70
CA VAL A 184 -15.98 -15.46 -16.43
C VAL A 184 -14.67 -16.13 -16.78
N ARG A 185 -14.57 -17.43 -16.50
CA ARG A 185 -13.41 -18.24 -16.88
C ARG A 185 -13.84 -19.44 -17.70
N ASP A 186 -13.01 -19.76 -18.68
CA ASP A 186 -13.16 -20.97 -19.48
C ASP A 186 -12.47 -22.14 -18.78
N TYR A 187 -13.02 -23.33 -18.97
CA TYR A 187 -12.41 -24.58 -18.57
C TYR A 187 -12.32 -25.53 -19.76
N TYR A 188 -11.30 -26.37 -19.72
CA TYR A 188 -11.14 -27.49 -20.61
C TYR A 188 -10.87 -28.73 -19.76
N ARG A 189 -11.74 -29.74 -19.87
CA ARG A 189 -11.60 -30.99 -19.12
C ARG A 189 -12.08 -32.16 -19.98
N ASN A 190 -11.23 -33.17 -20.15
CA ASN A 190 -11.55 -34.42 -20.84
C ASN A 190 -12.22 -34.20 -22.22
N GLY A 191 -11.72 -33.24 -23.02
CA GLY A 191 -12.29 -32.93 -24.34
C GLY A 191 -13.51 -32.00 -24.35
N HIS A 192 -14.04 -31.62 -23.18
CA HIS A 192 -15.14 -30.67 -23.07
C HIS A 192 -14.63 -29.26 -22.72
N THR A 193 -15.10 -28.27 -23.48
CA THR A 193 -14.92 -26.85 -23.20
C THR A 193 -16.20 -26.24 -22.64
N GLY A 194 -16.06 -25.25 -21.77
CA GLY A 194 -17.18 -24.44 -21.31
C GLY A 194 -16.71 -23.26 -20.48
N SER A 195 -17.64 -22.45 -20.01
CA SER A 195 -17.35 -21.26 -19.21
C SER A 195 -18.15 -21.29 -17.92
N TYR A 196 -17.60 -20.70 -16.86
CA TYR A 196 -18.27 -20.56 -15.57
C TYR A 196 -18.02 -19.20 -14.96
N THR A 197 -18.99 -18.76 -14.16
CA THR A 197 -18.95 -17.46 -13.49
C THR A 197 -18.37 -17.60 -12.09
N LEU A 198 -17.42 -16.71 -11.79
CA LEU A 198 -16.85 -16.50 -10.48
C LEU A 198 -17.28 -15.13 -9.97
N VAL A 199 -17.49 -15.02 -8.66
CA VAL A 199 -17.76 -13.77 -7.96
C VAL A 199 -16.44 -13.22 -7.45
N THR A 200 -16.10 -12.00 -7.85
CA THR A 200 -14.88 -11.32 -7.39
C THR A 200 -15.06 -10.89 -5.93
N PRO A 201 -13.98 -10.54 -5.21
CA PRO A 201 -14.11 -9.99 -3.86
C PRO A 201 -15.00 -8.73 -3.78
N LYS A 202 -14.93 -7.85 -4.79
CA LYS A 202 -15.84 -6.70 -4.93
C LYS A 202 -17.31 -7.16 -5.03
N GLY A 203 -17.57 -8.21 -5.80
CA GLY A 203 -18.88 -8.86 -5.88
C GLY A 203 -19.35 -9.42 -4.52
N LYS A 204 -18.46 -10.09 -3.78
CA LYS A 204 -18.79 -10.65 -2.47
C LYS A 204 -19.21 -9.60 -1.47
N LEU A 205 -18.45 -8.50 -1.36
CA LEU A 205 -18.79 -7.38 -0.48
C LEU A 205 -20.15 -6.78 -0.84
N HIS A 206 -20.37 -6.54 -2.14
CA HIS A 206 -21.64 -6.02 -2.65
C HIS A 206 -22.83 -6.93 -2.28
N PHE A 207 -22.69 -8.24 -2.42
CA PHE A 207 -23.77 -9.18 -2.07
C PHE A 207 -23.90 -9.44 -0.57
N ALA A 208 -22.84 -9.23 0.22
CA ALA A 208 -22.90 -9.28 1.68
C ALA A 208 -23.81 -8.16 2.24
N GLU A 209 -23.73 -6.95 1.68
CA GLU A 209 -24.63 -5.84 2.03
C GLU A 209 -26.10 -6.17 1.69
N LEU A 210 -26.34 -6.97 0.65
CA LEU A 210 -27.67 -7.37 0.19
C LEU A 210 -28.15 -8.69 0.79
N ARG A 211 -27.44 -9.26 1.77
CA ARG A 211 -27.73 -10.58 2.37
C ARG A 211 -29.17 -10.71 2.86
N SER A 212 -29.70 -9.68 3.52
CA SER A 212 -31.07 -9.67 4.03
C SER A 212 -32.09 -9.81 2.90
N LEU A 213 -31.89 -9.12 1.77
CA LEU A 213 -32.76 -9.21 0.59
C LEU A 213 -32.65 -10.58 -0.08
N ILE A 214 -31.44 -11.16 -0.11
CA ILE A 214 -31.22 -12.51 -0.67
C ILE A 214 -31.99 -13.57 0.14
N LEU A 215 -32.04 -13.45 1.46
CA LEU A 215 -32.75 -14.41 2.33
C LEU A 215 -34.27 -14.38 2.13
N VAL A 216 -34.83 -13.20 1.82
CA VAL A 216 -36.26 -12.97 1.60
C VAL A 216 -36.69 -13.34 0.17
N THR A 217 -35.74 -13.63 -0.72
CA THR A 217 -36.05 -14.09 -2.08
C THR A 217 -36.65 -15.49 -2.03
N VAL A 218 -37.94 -15.61 -2.37
CA VAL A 218 -38.74 -16.85 -2.33
C VAL A 218 -38.49 -17.69 -3.56
#